data_AF-Q92KB5-F1
#
_entry.id   AF-Q92KB5-F1
#
_cell.length_a   1.000
_cell.length_b   1.000
_cell.length_c   1.000
_cell.angle_alpha   90.00
_cell.angle_beta   90.00
_cell.angle_gamma   90.00
#
_symmetry.space_group_name_H-M   'P 1'
#
loop_
_entity.id
_entity.type
_entity.pdbx_description
1 polymer ?
#
loop_
_entity_poly.entity_id
_entity_poly.type
_entity_poly.pdbx_seq_one_letter_code
_entity_poly.pdbx_strand_id
1 'polypeptide(L)'
;MTRLPQFHSLRGAAVEAIRAADLAVKTEVAQEAARRWQARTLSLRSPLDRTVPERPGRPAKPVLTPPTQVKRRSLGSLKGRIALLHAIAHIELNAVDLALDIVARFASEPVPNSFFDGWMQVAFEEAKHFRMVRQRLNDLGADYGDLPAHDGLWQAAHDTRNDLTAAWPSCR
;
A
#
# COMPACT_ATOMS: atom_id res chain seq x y z
N MET A 1 2.92 -1.56 -21.75
CA MET A 1 1.86 -2.11 -20.89
C MET A 1 2.44 -3.30 -20.15
N THR A 2 2.71 -3.16 -18.86
CA THR A 2 3.25 -4.25 -18.05
C THR A 2 2.17 -5.32 -17.89
N ARG A 3 2.49 -6.58 -18.19
CA ARG A 3 1.52 -7.68 -18.06
C ARG A 3 1.21 -7.87 -16.58
N LEU A 4 -0.05 -7.66 -16.19
CA LEU A 4 -0.48 -7.89 -14.81
C LEU A 4 -0.36 -9.37 -14.44
N PRO A 5 0.09 -9.69 -13.21
CA PRO A 5 0.07 -11.05 -12.72
C PRO A 5 -1.36 -11.58 -12.70
N GLN A 6 -1.53 -12.86 -13.02
CA GLN A 6 -2.84 -13.51 -12.93
C GLN A 6 -3.14 -13.86 -11.47
N PHE A 7 -4.35 -13.51 -11.03
CA PHE A 7 -4.87 -13.87 -9.71
C PHE A 7 -6.32 -14.34 -9.84
N HIS A 8 -6.71 -15.28 -8.97
CA HIS A 8 -8.00 -15.97 -9.03
C HIS A 8 -8.87 -15.71 -7.80
N SER A 9 -8.34 -15.00 -6.80
CA SER A 9 -9.02 -14.67 -5.56
C SER A 9 -8.57 -13.30 -5.05
N LEU A 10 -9.31 -12.74 -4.10
CA LEU A 10 -8.98 -11.49 -3.44
C LEU A 10 -7.67 -11.60 -2.67
N ARG A 11 -7.53 -12.67 -1.88
CA ARG A 11 -6.30 -12.96 -1.14
C ARG A 11 -5.10 -13.12 -2.08
N GLY A 12 -5.26 -13.85 -3.17
CA GLY A 12 -4.22 -14.03 -4.18
C GLY A 12 -3.79 -12.70 -4.80
N ALA A 13 -4.76 -11.83 -5.14
CA ALA A 13 -4.47 -10.52 -5.68
C ALA A 13 -3.72 -9.62 -4.68
N ALA A 14 -4.15 -9.63 -3.41
CA ALA A 14 -3.50 -8.89 -2.34
C ALA A 14 -2.05 -9.36 -2.13
N VAL A 15 -1.81 -10.68 -2.12
CA VAL A 15 -0.46 -11.24 -2.01
C VAL A 15 0.42 -10.86 -3.20
N GLU A 16 -0.10 -10.91 -4.43
CA GLU A 16 0.66 -10.51 -5.63
C GLU A 16 0.99 -9.01 -5.61
N ALA A 17 0.05 -8.15 -5.21
CA ALA A 17 0.29 -6.72 -5.07
C ALA A 17 1.33 -6.41 -3.99
N ILE A 18 1.22 -7.03 -2.80
CA ILE A 18 2.18 -6.87 -1.70
C ILE A 18 3.59 -7.29 -2.14
N ARG A 19 3.72 -8.37 -2.92
CA ARG A 19 5.02 -8.88 -3.40
C ARG A 19 5.62 -8.08 -4.55
N ALA A 20 4.81 -7.29 -5.26
CA ALA A 20 5.27 -6.54 -6.43
C ALA A 20 6.27 -5.45 -6.01
N ALA A 21 7.51 -5.59 -6.48
CA ALA A 21 8.55 -4.56 -6.31
C ALA A 21 8.33 -3.36 -7.23
N ASP A 22 7.62 -3.55 -8.35
CA ASP A 22 7.20 -2.47 -9.24
C ASP A 22 5.92 -1.81 -8.70
N LEU A 23 6.02 -0.52 -8.39
CA LEU A 23 4.95 0.30 -7.84
C LEU A 23 3.78 0.49 -8.83
N ALA A 24 4.06 0.51 -10.13
CA ALA A 24 3.01 0.55 -11.14
C ALA A 24 2.22 -0.77 -11.13
N VAL A 25 2.92 -1.91 -11.10
CA VAL A 25 2.26 -3.22 -10.99
C VAL A 25 1.48 -3.34 -9.69
N LYS A 26 2.06 -2.95 -8.54
CA LYS A 26 1.38 -2.98 -7.24
C LYS A 26 0.07 -2.21 -7.26
N THR A 27 0.10 -0.94 -7.70
CA THR A 27 -1.10 -0.09 -7.73
C THR A 27 -2.12 -0.57 -8.75
N GLU A 28 -1.70 -1.09 -9.91
CA GLU A 28 -2.63 -1.64 -10.90
C GLU A 28 -3.29 -2.93 -10.42
N VAL A 29 -2.55 -3.84 -9.79
CA VAL A 29 -3.12 -5.06 -9.19
C VAL A 29 -4.08 -4.70 -8.08
N ALA A 30 -3.74 -3.75 -7.20
CA ALA A 30 -4.62 -3.30 -6.12
C ALA A 30 -5.95 -2.74 -6.67
N GLN A 31 -5.88 -1.88 -7.70
CA GLN A 31 -7.08 -1.30 -8.30
C GLN A 31 -7.92 -2.35 -9.05
N GLU A 32 -7.29 -3.23 -9.81
CA GLU A 32 -8.00 -4.28 -10.54
C GLU A 32 -8.64 -5.30 -9.60
N ALA A 33 -7.96 -5.66 -8.51
CA ALA A 33 -8.51 -6.51 -7.46
C ALA A 33 -9.75 -5.88 -6.84
N ALA A 34 -9.70 -4.58 -6.50
CA ALA A 34 -10.82 -3.85 -5.93
C ALA A 34 -12.02 -3.81 -6.89
N ARG A 35 -11.80 -3.53 -8.19
CA ARG A 35 -12.86 -3.53 -9.21
C ARG A 35 -13.53 -4.90 -9.31
N ARG A 36 -12.74 -5.97 -9.43
CA ARG A 36 -13.28 -7.34 -9.57
C ARG A 36 -14.03 -7.80 -8.31
N TRP A 37 -13.53 -7.38 -7.14
CA TRP A 37 -14.17 -7.63 -5.85
C TRP A 37 -15.53 -6.93 -5.75
N GLN A 38 -15.59 -5.64 -6.06
CA GLN A 38 -16.84 -4.87 -6.08
C GLN A 38 -17.85 -5.42 -7.10
N ALA A 39 -17.37 -5.86 -8.26
CA ALA A 39 -18.17 -6.53 -9.27
C ALA A 39 -18.60 -7.97 -8.88
N ARG A 40 -18.17 -8.48 -7.71
CA ARG A 40 -18.43 -9.85 -7.22
C ARG A 40 -17.99 -10.95 -8.20
N THR A 41 -16.95 -10.66 -8.98
CA THR A 41 -16.35 -11.58 -9.97
C THR A 41 -15.12 -12.32 -9.42
N LEU A 42 -14.75 -12.04 -8.17
CA LEU A 42 -13.57 -12.58 -7.52
C LEU A 42 -13.97 -13.35 -6.27
N SER A 43 -13.45 -14.57 -6.09
CA SER A 43 -13.65 -15.30 -4.84
C SER A 43 -12.79 -14.69 -3.73
N LEU A 44 -13.19 -14.87 -2.46
CA LEU A 44 -12.38 -14.37 -1.34
C LEU A 44 -11.01 -15.07 -1.26
N ARG A 45 -11.00 -16.38 -1.50
CA ARG A 45 -9.83 -17.25 -1.41
C ARG A 45 -9.84 -18.33 -2.50
N SER A 46 -8.67 -18.88 -2.78
CA SER A 46 -8.47 -20.01 -3.69
C SER A 46 -7.42 -20.98 -3.10
N PRO A 47 -7.53 -22.30 -3.35
CA PRO A 47 -6.48 -23.25 -3.00
C PRO A 47 -5.11 -22.93 -3.63
N LEU A 48 -5.11 -22.13 -4.70
CA LEU A 48 -3.90 -21.68 -5.40
C LEU A 48 -3.25 -20.45 -4.76
N ASP A 49 -3.82 -19.91 -3.69
CA ASP A 49 -3.30 -18.69 -3.06
C ASP A 49 -1.96 -18.96 -2.37
N ARG A 50 -0.97 -18.15 -2.72
CA ARG A 50 0.36 -18.18 -2.10
C ARG A 50 0.31 -17.77 -0.64
N THR A 51 1.36 -18.10 0.11
CA THR A 51 1.54 -17.62 1.48
C THR A 51 1.73 -16.10 1.48
N VAL A 52 1.08 -15.45 2.45
CA VAL A 52 1.26 -14.01 2.69
C VAL A 52 2.71 -13.79 3.11
N PRO A 53 3.49 -12.95 2.41
CA PRO A 53 4.85 -12.67 2.83
C PRO A 53 4.85 -11.94 4.18
N GLU A 54 5.85 -12.20 5.03
CA GLU A 54 5.97 -11.52 6.32
C GLU A 54 6.25 -10.01 6.17
N ARG A 55 6.78 -9.60 5.02
CA ARG A 55 7.05 -8.20 4.67
C ARG A 55 6.62 -7.91 3.23
N PRO A 56 6.03 -6.75 2.95
CA PRO A 56 5.79 -6.30 1.58
C PRO A 56 7.08 -6.28 0.76
N GLY A 57 6.96 -6.64 -0.52
CA GLY A 57 7.98 -6.40 -1.53
C GLY A 57 8.26 -4.90 -1.57
N ARG A 58 9.42 -4.51 -1.06
CA ARG A 58 9.93 -3.16 -1.15
C ARG A 58 10.65 -2.99 -2.49
N PRO A 59 10.43 -1.89 -3.22
CA PRO A 59 11.35 -1.48 -4.27
C PRO A 59 12.75 -1.25 -3.66
N ALA A 60 13.81 -1.43 -4.45
CA ALA A 60 15.20 -1.21 -4.01
C ALA A 60 15.50 0.24 -3.57
N LYS A 61 14.55 1.15 -3.77
CA LYS A 61 14.61 2.57 -3.41
C LYS A 61 13.26 2.99 -2.81
N PRO A 62 13.25 3.92 -1.84
CA PRO A 62 14.37 4.75 -1.39
C PRO A 62 15.28 4.13 -0.31
N VAL A 63 16.50 4.65 -0.21
CA VAL A 63 17.44 4.35 0.89
C VAL A 63 16.91 4.96 2.18
N LEU A 64 16.65 4.10 3.17
CA LEU A 64 16.12 4.47 4.48
C LEU A 64 17.23 5.17 5.28
N THR A 65 16.99 6.41 5.68
CA THR A 65 17.95 7.18 6.48
C THR A 65 17.42 7.33 7.91
N PRO A 66 18.24 7.10 8.97
CA PRO A 66 17.82 7.25 10.36
C PRO A 66 17.33 8.68 10.67
N PRO A 67 16.46 8.86 11.69
CA PRO A 67 15.70 10.08 11.94
C PRO A 67 16.54 11.15 12.65
N THR A 68 17.67 11.54 12.08
CA THR A 68 18.52 12.60 12.63
C THR A 68 18.73 13.71 11.61
N GLN A 69 18.24 14.91 11.99
CA GLN A 69 18.42 16.22 11.36
C GLN A 69 17.51 16.59 10.18
N VAL A 70 16.23 16.85 10.46
CA VAL A 70 15.36 17.55 9.49
C VAL A 70 15.36 19.05 9.79
N LYS A 71 16.16 19.83 9.05
CA LYS A 71 15.98 21.29 8.96
C LYS A 71 14.57 21.57 8.43
N ARG A 72 13.81 22.47 9.07
CA ARG A 72 12.48 22.94 8.61
C ARG A 72 12.56 23.26 7.11
N ARG A 73 11.90 22.44 6.27
CA ARG A 73 11.93 22.59 4.82
C ARG A 73 10.98 23.71 4.41
N SER A 74 11.50 24.72 3.69
CA SER A 74 10.70 25.81 3.14
C SER A 74 9.79 25.31 2.01
N LEU A 75 8.47 25.44 2.20
CA LEU A 75 7.43 25.12 1.22
C LEU A 75 7.46 26.03 -0.04
N GLY A 76 8.20 27.15 0.00
CA GLY A 76 8.33 28.07 -1.14
C GLY A 76 9.28 27.57 -2.24
N SER A 77 10.22 26.69 -1.90
CA SER A 77 11.22 26.19 -2.84
C SER A 77 10.72 24.97 -3.65
N LEU A 78 11.20 24.80 -4.88
CA LEU A 78 10.91 23.62 -5.70
C LEU A 78 11.32 22.32 -4.98
N LYS A 79 12.48 22.32 -4.31
CA LYS A 79 12.97 21.19 -3.50
C LYS A 79 12.05 20.85 -2.32
N GLY A 80 11.47 21.85 -1.66
CA GLY A 80 10.51 21.64 -0.57
C GLY A 80 9.20 21.02 -1.06
N ARG A 81 8.71 21.43 -2.23
CA ARG A 81 7.52 20.86 -2.87
C ARG A 81 7.73 19.40 -3.28
N ILE A 82 8.87 19.07 -3.90
CA ILE A 82 9.23 17.69 -4.25
C ILE A 82 9.32 16.82 -2.99
N ALA A 83 9.95 17.33 -1.92
CA ALA A 83 10.04 16.60 -0.65
C ALA A 83 8.68 16.33 0.00
N LEU A 84 7.75 17.30 -0.04
CA LEU A 84 6.39 17.13 0.46
C LEU A 84 5.61 16.08 -0.35
N LEU A 85 5.63 16.19 -1.68
CA LEU A 85 4.96 15.24 -2.56
C LEU A 85 5.54 13.83 -2.41
N HIS A 86 6.85 13.70 -2.22
CA HIS A 86 7.48 12.41 -1.95
C HIS A 86 7.02 11.81 -0.61
N ALA A 87 6.90 12.61 0.43
CA ALA A 87 6.36 12.17 1.72
C ALA A 87 4.89 11.73 1.61
N ILE A 88 4.06 12.49 0.88
CA ILE A 88 2.66 12.11 0.63
C ILE A 88 2.61 10.79 -0.13
N ALA A 89 3.34 10.65 -1.24
CA ALA A 89 3.40 9.40 -2.00
C ALA A 89 3.85 8.22 -1.12
N HIS A 90 4.72 8.44 -0.14
CA HIS A 90 5.12 7.39 0.79
C HIS A 90 3.97 6.98 1.74
N ILE A 91 3.19 7.94 2.23
CA ILE A 91 2.00 7.67 3.06
C ILE A 91 0.96 6.89 2.24
N GLU A 92 0.66 7.33 1.02
CA GLU A 92 -0.31 6.65 0.14
C GLU A 92 0.09 5.20 -0.14
N LEU A 93 1.38 4.97 -0.46
CA LEU A 93 1.87 3.63 -0.74
C LEU A 93 1.78 2.72 0.49
N ASN A 94 2.11 3.25 1.68
CA ASN A 94 1.99 2.50 2.93
C ASN A 94 0.53 2.16 3.24
N ALA A 95 -0.41 3.05 2.93
CA ALA A 95 -1.84 2.80 3.12
C ALA A 95 -2.35 1.69 2.18
N VAL A 96 -1.89 1.66 0.92
CA VAL A 96 -2.14 0.53 0.00
C VAL A 96 -1.59 -0.77 0.57
N ASP A 97 -0.33 -0.79 1.00
CA ASP A 97 0.31 -1.99 1.54
C ASP A 97 -0.41 -2.51 2.80
N LEU A 98 -0.82 -1.60 3.70
CA LEU A 98 -1.55 -1.96 4.92
C LEU A 98 -2.94 -2.53 4.62
N ALA A 99 -3.70 -1.87 3.75
CA ALA A 99 -5.03 -2.34 3.36
C ALA A 99 -4.98 -3.74 2.73
N LEU A 100 -4.00 -3.97 1.84
CA LEU A 100 -3.79 -5.27 1.22
C LEU A 100 -3.31 -6.34 2.22
N ASP A 101 -2.44 -5.99 3.17
CA ASP A 101 -1.95 -6.93 4.20
C ASP A 101 -3.10 -7.39 5.10
N ILE A 102 -3.98 -6.48 5.52
CA ILE A 102 -5.20 -6.80 6.26
C ILE A 102 -6.08 -7.75 5.44
N VAL A 103 -6.36 -7.42 4.18
CA VAL A 103 -7.16 -8.30 3.30
C VAL A 103 -6.52 -9.70 3.18
N ALA A 104 -5.21 -9.77 2.97
CA ALA A 104 -4.51 -11.04 2.79
C ALA A 104 -4.50 -11.93 4.05
N ARG A 105 -4.37 -11.32 5.24
CA ARG A 105 -4.37 -12.02 6.54
C ARG A 105 -5.77 -12.44 6.96
N PHE A 106 -6.73 -11.53 6.93
CA PHE A 106 -8.10 -11.78 7.39
C PHE A 106 -8.92 -12.61 6.39
N ALA A 107 -8.49 -12.78 5.14
CA ALA A 107 -9.16 -13.67 4.19
C ALA A 107 -9.15 -15.17 4.59
N SER A 108 -8.36 -15.56 5.60
CA SER A 108 -8.37 -16.92 6.17
C SER A 108 -9.24 -17.03 7.42
N GLU A 109 -9.69 -15.90 7.97
CA GLU A 109 -10.49 -15.81 9.20
C GLU A 109 -12.00 -15.81 8.88
N PRO A 110 -12.87 -16.21 9.83
CA PRO A 110 -14.32 -16.22 9.64
C PRO A 110 -14.91 -14.80 9.77
N VAL A 111 -14.55 -13.89 8.86
CA VAL A 111 -15.07 -12.53 8.79
C VAL A 111 -16.05 -12.34 7.61
N PRO A 112 -17.07 -11.47 7.72
CA PRO A 112 -18.01 -11.21 6.62
C PRO A 112 -17.33 -10.60 5.39
N ASN A 113 -17.85 -10.89 4.19
CA ASN A 113 -17.33 -10.30 2.95
C ASN A 113 -17.35 -8.76 2.95
N SER A 114 -18.30 -8.15 3.67
CA SER A 114 -18.40 -6.68 3.81
C SER A 114 -17.21 -6.05 4.53
N PHE A 115 -16.48 -6.81 5.35
CA PHE A 115 -15.24 -6.34 5.96
C PHE A 115 -14.20 -5.97 4.89
N PHE A 116 -14.08 -6.79 3.85
CA PHE A 116 -13.12 -6.56 2.78
C PHE A 116 -13.56 -5.44 1.82
N ASP A 117 -14.86 -5.16 1.71
CA ASP A 117 -15.37 -4.07 0.85
C ASP A 117 -14.74 -2.72 1.23
N GLY A 118 -14.66 -2.43 2.54
CA GLY A 118 -14.04 -1.20 3.04
C GLY A 118 -12.54 -1.13 2.77
N TRP A 119 -11.81 -2.21 3.08
CA TRP A 119 -10.36 -2.25 2.86
C TRP A 119 -9.98 -2.20 1.39
N MET A 120 -10.74 -2.85 0.51
CA MET A 120 -10.50 -2.78 -0.92
C MET A 120 -10.83 -1.41 -1.50
N GLN A 121 -11.81 -0.69 -0.94
CA GLN A 121 -12.08 0.70 -1.31
C GLN A 121 -10.89 1.60 -0.92
N VAL A 122 -10.36 1.44 0.30
CA VAL A 122 -9.15 2.17 0.74
C VAL A 122 -7.98 1.85 -0.20
N ALA A 123 -7.68 0.57 -0.45
CA ALA A 123 -6.60 0.18 -1.35
C ALA A 123 -6.74 0.78 -2.77
N PHE A 124 -7.97 0.89 -3.27
CA PHE A 124 -8.25 1.50 -4.58
C PHE A 124 -7.98 3.01 -4.61
N GLU A 125 -8.48 3.76 -3.63
CA GLU A 125 -8.31 5.22 -3.56
C GLU A 125 -6.85 5.60 -3.29
N GLU A 126 -6.18 4.94 -2.35
CA GLU A 126 -4.78 5.28 -2.04
C GLU A 126 -3.84 4.89 -3.19
N ALA A 127 -4.14 3.83 -3.94
CA ALA A 127 -3.42 3.51 -5.17
C ALA A 127 -3.60 4.58 -6.24
N LYS A 128 -4.80 5.17 -6.34
CA LYS A 128 -5.09 6.29 -7.25
C LYS A 128 -4.36 7.55 -6.80
N HIS A 129 -4.41 7.90 -5.52
CA HIS A 129 -3.70 9.04 -4.94
C HIS A 129 -2.19 8.91 -5.15
N PHE A 130 -1.61 7.75 -4.88
CA PHE A 130 -0.20 7.47 -5.15
C PHE A 130 0.17 7.77 -6.61
N ARG A 131 -0.62 7.26 -7.57
CA ARG A 131 -0.37 7.50 -9.01
C ARG A 131 -0.46 8.97 -9.37
N MET A 132 -1.44 9.71 -8.83
CA MET A 132 -1.58 11.15 -9.05
C MET A 132 -0.41 11.95 -8.49
N VAL A 133 0.02 11.63 -7.27
CA VAL A 133 1.14 12.29 -6.60
C VAL A 133 2.46 11.97 -7.31
N ARG A 134 2.66 10.71 -7.71
CA ARG A 134 3.83 10.29 -8.51
C ARG A 134 3.87 11.00 -9.87
N GLN A 135 2.73 11.13 -10.56
CA GLN A 135 2.68 11.91 -11.80
C GLN A 135 3.09 13.36 -11.55
N ARG A 136 2.58 13.98 -10.48
CA ARG A 136 2.96 15.35 -10.13
C ARG A 136 4.44 15.51 -9.77
N LEU A 137 5.04 14.50 -9.13
CA LEU A 137 6.48 14.45 -8.90
C LEU A 137 7.24 14.43 -10.24
N ASN A 138 6.83 13.57 -11.16
CA ASN A 138 7.46 13.43 -12.47
C ASN A 138 7.39 14.76 -13.27
N ASP A 139 6.26 15.46 -13.21
CA ASP A 139 6.11 16.79 -13.84
C ASP A 139 7.07 17.84 -13.25
N LEU A 140 7.53 17.65 -12.01
CA LEU A 140 8.52 18.50 -11.33
C LEU A 140 9.97 18.01 -11.54
N GLY A 141 10.18 16.96 -12.31
CA GLY A 141 11.50 16.40 -12.64
C GLY A 141 12.08 15.46 -11.58
N ALA A 142 11.25 14.83 -10.76
CA ALA A 142 11.68 13.83 -9.76
C ALA A 142 10.72 12.62 -9.75
N ASP A 143 11.17 11.43 -9.36
CA ASP A 143 10.29 10.27 -9.16
C ASP A 143 10.26 9.82 -7.69
N TYR A 144 9.25 9.02 -7.35
CA TYR A 144 9.19 8.32 -6.08
C TYR A 144 10.38 7.38 -5.91
N GLY A 145 11.19 7.64 -4.88
CA GLY A 145 12.42 6.89 -4.59
C GLY A 145 13.71 7.68 -4.81
N ASP A 146 13.64 8.85 -5.46
CA ASP A 146 14.81 9.72 -5.70
C ASP A 146 15.24 10.52 -4.46
N LEU A 147 14.34 10.68 -3.49
CA LEU A 147 14.63 11.28 -2.19
C LEU A 147 14.63 10.20 -1.08
N PRO A 148 15.46 10.33 -0.04
CA PRO A 148 15.43 9.44 1.12
C PRO A 148 14.08 9.57 1.85
N ALA A 149 13.39 8.46 2.07
CA ALA A 149 12.17 8.38 2.89
C ALA A 149 12.49 7.90 4.30
N HIS A 150 11.67 8.33 5.27
CA HIS A 150 11.75 7.87 6.66
C HIS A 150 10.92 6.60 6.86
N ASP A 151 11.47 5.58 7.53
CA ASP A 151 10.76 4.32 7.81
C ASP A 151 9.81 4.36 9.02
N GLY A 152 9.58 5.55 9.59
CA GLY A 152 8.91 5.69 10.90
C GLY A 152 7.48 5.16 10.93
N LEU A 153 6.76 5.22 9.80
CA LEU A 153 5.37 4.78 9.71
C LEU A 153 5.22 3.26 9.64
N TRP A 154 6.10 2.56 8.93
CA TRP A 154 6.06 1.09 8.86
C TRP A 154 6.54 0.46 10.16
N GLN A 155 7.57 1.03 10.79
CA GLN A 155 8.03 0.59 12.10
C GLN A 155 6.92 0.74 13.16
N ALA A 156 6.22 1.88 13.18
CA ALA A 156 5.09 2.12 14.08
C ALA A 156 3.91 1.17 13.80
N ALA A 157 3.56 0.91 12.53
CA ALA A 157 2.51 -0.05 12.18
C ALA A 157 2.89 -1.49 12.52
N HIS A 158 4.18 -1.86 12.42
CA HIS A 158 4.68 -3.18 12.82
C HIS A 158 4.65 -3.35 14.35
N ASP A 159 5.01 -2.30 15.09
CA ASP A 159 4.98 -2.29 16.56
C ASP A 159 3.54 -2.30 17.09
N THR A 160 2.60 -1.67 16.38
CA THR A 160 1.16 -1.65 16.73
C THR A 160 0.41 -2.88 16.20
N ARG A 161 1.05 -3.77 15.43
CA ARG A 161 0.45 -5.03 14.97
C ARG A 161 0.04 -5.93 16.15
N ASN A 162 0.70 -5.77 17.30
CA ASN A 162 0.36 -6.47 18.54
C ASN A 162 -0.71 -5.76 19.37
N ASP A 163 -1.19 -4.58 18.96
CA ASP A 163 -2.11 -3.72 19.72
C ASP A 163 -3.41 -3.38 18.97
N LEU A 164 -3.70 -4.10 17.87
CA LEU A 164 -4.98 -4.00 17.14
C LEU A 164 -6.20 -4.41 18.01
N THR A 165 -5.97 -5.05 19.17
CA THR A 165 -7.00 -5.34 20.17
C THR A 165 -7.41 -4.12 21.01
N ALA A 166 -6.63 -3.03 21.05
CA ALA A 166 -6.94 -1.86 21.87
C ALA A 166 -7.85 -0.83 21.18
N ALA A 167 -7.95 -0.85 19.85
CA ALA A 167 -8.70 0.15 19.08
C ALA A 167 -10.17 -0.22 18.80
N TRP A 168 -10.64 -1.41 19.19
CA TRP A 168 -12.02 -1.86 18.90
C TRP A 168 -12.72 -2.47 20.13
N PRO A 169 -13.25 -1.65 21.06
CA PRO A 169 -13.91 -2.16 22.27
C PRO A 169 -15.29 -2.80 22.03
N SER A 170 -15.79 -2.88 20.79
CA SER A 170 -17.18 -3.25 20.49
C SER A 170 -17.38 -4.57 19.73
N CYS A 171 -16.46 -5.52 19.85
CA CYS A 171 -16.79 -6.94 19.67
C CYS A 171 -16.93 -7.60 21.05
N ARG A 172 -18.12 -7.45 21.63
CA ARG A 172 -18.66 -8.32 22.66
C ARG A 172 -20.10 -8.65 22.28
#